data_AF-A0A534N140-F1
#
_entry.id   AF-A0A534N140-F1
#
_cell.length_a   1.000
_cell.length_b   1.000
_cell.length_c   1.000
_cell.angle_alpha   90.00
_cell.angle_beta   90.00
_cell.angle_gamma   90.00
#
_symmetry.space_group_name_H-M   'P 1'
#
loop_
_entity.id
_entity.type
_entity.pdbx_description
1 polymer ?
#
loop_
_entity_poly.entity_id
_entity_poly.type
_entity_poly.pdbx_seq_one_letter_code
_entity_poly.pdbx_strand_id
1 'polypeptide(L)'
;MTVRQAVLRFPFLFRAKRQSSPFLISLALAPMAVIFVLVAVMFWISLQKGVFGTASATFTLENYRDILADPFLFHVLGNTAIFTLSTTFFALALGLPIAWLTERTTIPGKTFIYAIMTLGLLIPGIYTAMGWTLIAHPRIGILNRWLVDLFGLTEGPINIATPIGMGFVQGMSLTAVVFVLTAQMFRAMNPSLEEAAKVHGLNFGKTLWRITLPLALPGILAAVIYITTIGIATFDIPAILGLGNRVYMLSTFMYLKVHPPGSGLPEYGISGAMGAFMVVLAGFLTYWYGQVLRQGHRFEVVTGKGYRPTLIHLGGWTVAGWALIGLYAFISKLLPLLLIAYAAFTPYFAPPSFEMLGKLSTTHFQNMDWGLVLRGLKNTAFLVLVVPLVVLFFGFCISWLVVRSRSRSRYLLEFGAFLPHALPEIIMAIGALMLSLFVIGNFLPLYGSVTLIAVVYVVARLAFATRAINGSLLQIHRE
;
A
#
# COMPACT_ATOMS: atom_id res chain seq x y z
N MET A 1 -4.96 32.51 5.45
CA MET A 1 -4.83 32.38 3.97
C MET A 1 -5.31 30.99 3.58
N THR A 2 -6.35 30.89 2.76
CA THR A 2 -7.04 29.62 2.50
C THR A 2 -6.16 28.65 1.71
N VAL A 3 -6.14 27.38 2.15
CA VAL A 3 -5.52 26.20 1.51
C VAL A 3 -6.13 25.87 0.12
N ARG A 4 -6.91 26.78 -0.46
CA ARG A 4 -7.63 26.69 -1.74
C ARG A 4 -6.77 26.48 -3.00
N GLN A 5 -5.45 26.37 -2.88
CA GLN A 5 -4.53 26.36 -4.03
C GLN A 5 -3.71 25.07 -4.21
N ALA A 6 -3.89 24.05 -3.37
CA ALA A 6 -3.14 22.80 -3.47
C ALA A 6 -3.82 21.70 -4.32
N VAL A 7 -4.62 22.07 -5.33
CA VAL A 7 -5.21 21.04 -6.21
C VAL A 7 -5.22 21.45 -7.67
N LEU A 8 -4.57 20.60 -8.48
CA LEU A 8 -4.57 20.47 -9.95
C LEU A 8 -5.58 21.39 -10.66
N ARG A 9 -5.14 22.60 -11.01
CA ARG A 9 -5.73 23.39 -12.10
C ARG A 9 -4.75 23.31 -13.25
N PHE A 10 -5.12 22.68 -14.36
CA PHE A 10 -4.38 22.80 -15.62
C PHE A 10 -4.85 24.07 -16.34
N PRO A 11 -4.09 25.17 -16.37
CA PRO A 11 -4.47 26.35 -17.12
C PRO A 11 -3.86 26.23 -18.53
N PHE A 12 -4.72 26.19 -19.54
CA PHE A 12 -4.32 26.32 -20.93
C PHE A 12 -3.60 27.67 -21.16
N LEU A 13 -2.60 27.63 -22.05
CA LEU A 13 -1.86 28.73 -22.70
C LEU A 13 -0.76 29.48 -21.90
N PHE A 14 0.40 29.52 -22.57
CA PHE A 14 1.77 29.78 -22.13
C PHE A 14 2.08 31.25 -21.80
N ARG A 15 2.55 31.52 -20.57
CA ARG A 15 3.55 32.55 -20.21
C ARG A 15 3.91 32.41 -18.72
N ALA A 16 5.14 32.00 -18.41
CA ALA A 16 5.62 31.80 -17.04
C ALA A 16 6.65 32.88 -16.66
N LYS A 17 6.40 33.64 -15.58
CA LYS A 17 7.45 34.44 -14.92
C LYS A 17 8.34 33.50 -14.09
N ARG A 18 9.62 33.34 -14.47
CA ARG A 18 10.63 32.56 -13.73
C ARG A 18 11.01 33.30 -12.44
N GLN A 19 10.49 32.86 -11.29
CA GLN A 19 10.93 33.30 -9.96
C GLN A 19 11.69 32.20 -9.18
N SER A 20 12.00 31.06 -9.80
CA SER A 20 12.59 29.90 -9.12
C SER A 20 13.92 29.50 -9.76
N SER A 21 14.91 29.15 -8.94
CA SER A 21 16.26 28.75 -9.39
C SER A 21 16.20 27.60 -10.40
N PRO A 22 16.83 27.73 -11.59
CA PRO A 22 16.89 26.66 -12.59
C PRO A 22 17.46 25.35 -12.04
N PHE A 23 18.44 25.45 -11.12
CA PHE A 23 19.09 24.32 -10.49
C PHE A 23 18.14 23.48 -9.63
N LEU A 24 17.30 24.15 -8.82
CA LEU A 24 16.29 23.45 -8.02
C LEU A 24 15.24 22.78 -8.91
N ILE A 25 14.89 23.40 -10.04
CA ILE A 25 13.96 22.81 -11.00
C ILE A 25 14.57 21.57 -11.63
N SER A 26 15.83 21.60 -12.10
CA SER A 26 16.49 20.41 -12.66
C SER A 26 16.57 19.27 -11.64
N LEU A 27 16.87 19.60 -10.38
CA LEU A 27 16.98 18.61 -9.32
C LEU A 27 15.63 17.95 -9.00
N ALA A 28 14.55 18.73 -8.98
CA ALA A 28 13.19 18.21 -8.79
C ALA A 28 12.68 17.41 -10.00
N LEU A 29 13.15 17.73 -11.20
CA LEU A 29 12.78 17.01 -12.43
C LEU A 29 13.52 15.68 -12.59
N ALA A 30 14.71 15.51 -12.00
CA ALA A 30 15.52 14.29 -12.12
C ALA A 30 14.77 13.01 -11.72
N PRO A 31 14.20 12.87 -10.50
CA PRO A 31 13.44 11.66 -10.13
C PRO A 31 12.16 11.52 -10.96
N MET A 32 11.60 12.63 -11.46
CA MET A 32 10.45 12.61 -12.35
C MET A 32 10.79 12.03 -13.72
N ALA A 33 11.95 12.39 -14.25
CA ALA A 33 12.45 11.81 -15.49
C ALA A 33 12.61 10.30 -15.33
N VAL A 34 13.13 9.81 -14.20
CA VAL A 34 13.21 8.36 -13.93
C VAL A 34 11.81 7.72 -13.94
N ILE A 35 10.83 8.30 -13.23
CA ILE A 35 9.44 7.79 -13.24
C ILE A 35 8.88 7.71 -14.66
N PHE A 36 8.99 8.81 -15.41
CA PHE A 36 8.46 8.87 -16.78
C PHE A 36 9.19 7.92 -17.71
N VAL A 37 10.51 7.73 -17.55
CA VAL A 37 11.28 6.74 -18.32
C VAL A 37 10.82 5.33 -17.97
N LEU A 38 10.63 4.99 -16.70
CA LEU A 38 10.12 3.66 -16.30
C LEU A 38 8.74 3.38 -16.90
N VAL A 39 7.84 4.36 -16.85
CA VAL A 39 6.51 4.25 -17.47
C VAL A 39 6.62 4.14 -18.99
N ALA A 40 7.44 4.97 -19.62
CA ALA A 40 7.66 4.97 -21.07
C ALA A 40 8.25 3.64 -21.54
N VAL A 41 9.18 3.04 -20.79
CA VAL A 41 9.73 1.71 -21.06
C VAL A 41 8.63 0.65 -21.01
N MET A 42 7.70 0.73 -20.07
CA MET A 42 6.56 -0.21 -20.03
C MET A 42 5.64 -0.09 -21.25
N PHE A 43 5.31 1.14 -21.67
CA PHE A 43 4.54 1.39 -22.89
C PHE A 43 5.31 1.04 -24.16
N TRP A 44 6.62 1.23 -24.18
CA TRP A 44 7.46 0.84 -25.31
C TRP A 44 7.43 -0.69 -25.46
N ILE A 45 7.67 -1.41 -24.37
CA ILE A 45 7.75 -2.87 -24.35
C ILE A 45 6.39 -3.50 -24.69
N SER A 46 5.29 -2.88 -24.24
CA SER A 46 3.95 -3.37 -24.59
C SER A 46 3.67 -3.38 -26.10
N LEU A 47 4.35 -2.50 -26.85
CA LEU A 47 4.21 -2.35 -28.29
C LEU A 47 5.23 -3.16 -29.10
N GLN A 48 6.04 -4.02 -28.47
CA GLN A 48 7.08 -4.79 -29.15
C GLN A 48 6.94 -6.30 -28.91
N LYS A 49 7.24 -7.09 -29.95
CA LYS A 49 7.31 -8.55 -29.89
C LYS A 49 8.69 -9.01 -30.41
N GLY A 50 9.21 -10.11 -29.86
CA GLY A 50 10.57 -10.59 -30.12
C GLY A 50 11.54 -10.28 -28.97
N VAL A 51 12.85 -10.41 -29.24
CA VAL A 51 13.88 -10.14 -28.23
C VAL A 51 14.10 -8.63 -28.13
N PHE A 52 13.66 -8.03 -27.02
CA PHE A 52 13.74 -6.59 -26.78
C PHE A 52 15.18 -6.07 -26.90
N GLY A 53 15.32 -4.89 -27.49
CA GLY A 53 16.63 -4.27 -27.70
C GLY A 53 17.46 -4.88 -28.84
N THR A 54 16.90 -5.80 -29.64
CA THR A 54 17.55 -6.37 -30.83
C THR A 54 16.83 -5.96 -32.12
N ALA A 55 17.50 -6.11 -33.26
CA ALA A 55 16.90 -5.88 -34.58
C ALA A 55 15.71 -6.80 -34.90
N SER A 56 15.52 -7.88 -34.11
CA SER A 56 14.38 -8.79 -34.24
C SER A 56 13.10 -8.26 -33.59
N ALA A 57 13.17 -7.19 -32.80
CA ALA A 57 12.01 -6.59 -32.16
C ALA A 57 11.17 -5.80 -33.17
N THR A 58 9.92 -6.22 -33.36
CA THR A 58 8.97 -5.54 -34.27
C THR A 58 7.89 -4.83 -33.48
N PHE A 59 7.53 -3.62 -33.92
CA PHE A 59 6.38 -2.91 -33.35
C PHE A 59 5.07 -3.60 -33.75
N THR A 60 4.23 -3.89 -32.76
CA THR A 60 2.96 -4.59 -32.96
C THR A 60 2.00 -4.33 -31.79
N LEU A 61 0.69 -4.46 -32.06
CA LEU A 61 -0.37 -4.49 -31.04
C LEU A 61 -0.76 -5.93 -30.65
N GLU A 62 -0.07 -6.92 -31.18
CA GLU A 62 -0.35 -8.33 -30.90
C GLU A 62 -0.32 -8.66 -29.41
N ASN A 63 0.58 -8.09 -28.61
CA ASN A 63 0.60 -8.35 -27.16
C ASN A 63 -0.73 -7.99 -26.48
N TYR A 64 -1.40 -6.91 -26.94
CA TYR A 64 -2.72 -6.52 -26.44
C TYR A 64 -3.82 -7.46 -26.93
N ARG A 65 -3.72 -7.93 -28.18
CA ARG A 65 -4.65 -8.94 -28.71
C ARG A 65 -4.49 -10.27 -27.96
N ASP A 66 -3.26 -10.73 -27.80
CA ASP A 66 -2.89 -12.02 -27.20
C ASP A 66 -3.34 -12.06 -25.73
N ILE A 67 -3.11 -10.97 -24.96
CA ILE A 67 -3.55 -10.91 -23.56
C ILE A 67 -5.07 -10.78 -23.43
N LEU A 68 -5.74 -10.02 -24.30
CA LEU A 68 -7.21 -9.89 -24.26
C LEU A 68 -7.92 -11.15 -24.79
N ALA A 69 -7.24 -11.95 -25.60
CA ALA A 69 -7.73 -13.25 -26.07
C ALA A 69 -7.53 -14.37 -25.04
N ASP A 70 -6.66 -14.19 -24.04
CA ASP A 70 -6.41 -15.15 -22.98
C ASP A 70 -7.58 -15.18 -21.98
N PRO A 71 -8.39 -16.27 -21.93
CA PRO A 71 -9.50 -16.37 -20.98
C PRO A 71 -9.03 -16.33 -19.52
N PHE A 72 -7.78 -16.76 -19.28
CA PHE A 72 -7.20 -16.77 -17.95
C PHE A 72 -6.99 -15.35 -17.41
N LEU A 73 -6.76 -14.35 -18.27
CA LEU A 73 -6.68 -12.95 -17.84
C LEU A 73 -7.94 -12.54 -17.09
N PHE A 74 -9.12 -12.88 -17.57
CA PHE A 74 -10.38 -12.51 -16.93
C PHE A 74 -10.57 -13.19 -15.58
N HIS A 75 -10.08 -14.43 -15.43
CA HIS A 75 -10.03 -15.09 -14.13
C HIS A 75 -9.10 -14.36 -13.15
N VAL A 76 -7.91 -13.95 -13.62
CA VAL A 76 -6.95 -13.18 -12.82
C VAL A 76 -7.50 -11.80 -12.43
N LEU A 77 -8.19 -11.12 -13.35
CA LEU A 77 -8.86 -9.84 -13.09
C LEU A 77 -10.00 -10.02 -12.07
N GLY A 78 -10.80 -11.07 -12.19
CA GLY A 78 -11.83 -11.44 -11.22
C GLY A 78 -11.25 -11.70 -9.83
N ASN A 79 -10.19 -12.50 -9.74
CA ASN A 79 -9.48 -12.75 -8.48
C ASN A 79 -8.92 -11.45 -7.88
N THR A 80 -8.34 -10.58 -8.70
CA THR A 80 -7.80 -9.28 -8.25
C THR A 80 -8.90 -8.36 -7.73
N ALA A 81 -10.05 -8.33 -8.41
CA ALA A 81 -11.21 -7.56 -7.98
C ALA A 81 -11.78 -8.07 -6.66
N ILE A 82 -12.01 -9.38 -6.52
CA ILE A 82 -12.50 -10.00 -5.28
C ILE A 82 -11.51 -9.74 -4.13
N PHE A 83 -10.22 -9.99 -4.36
CA PHE A 83 -9.15 -9.72 -3.40
C PHE A 83 -9.18 -8.26 -2.93
N THR A 84 -9.19 -7.31 -3.86
CA THR A 84 -9.15 -5.88 -3.55
C THR A 84 -10.40 -5.41 -2.81
N LEU A 85 -11.58 -5.89 -3.21
CA LEU A 85 -12.84 -5.57 -2.56
C LEU A 85 -12.90 -6.14 -1.14
N SER A 86 -12.49 -7.40 -0.95
CA SER A 86 -12.38 -8.02 0.37
C SER A 86 -11.36 -7.29 1.25
N THR A 87 -10.18 -6.95 0.73
CA THR A 87 -9.18 -6.13 1.43
C THR A 87 -9.76 -4.82 1.91
N THR A 88 -10.42 -4.08 1.01
CA THR A 88 -11.01 -2.78 1.34
C THR A 88 -12.10 -2.92 2.39
N PHE A 89 -12.97 -3.93 2.25
CA PHE A 89 -14.02 -4.23 3.22
C PHE A 89 -13.44 -4.50 4.61
N PHE A 90 -12.53 -5.46 4.76
CA PHE A 90 -11.98 -5.83 6.07
C PHE A 90 -11.14 -4.71 6.69
N ALA A 91 -10.36 -3.98 5.90
CA ALA A 91 -9.60 -2.83 6.38
C ALA A 91 -10.53 -1.76 6.96
N LEU A 92 -11.63 -1.43 6.27
CA LEU A 92 -12.60 -0.43 6.73
C LEU A 92 -13.42 -0.92 7.92
N ALA A 93 -13.89 -2.18 7.87
CA ALA A 93 -14.68 -2.81 8.92
C ALA A 93 -13.95 -2.83 10.26
N LEU A 94 -12.62 -2.90 10.26
CA LEU A 94 -11.79 -2.83 11.47
C LEU A 94 -11.28 -1.42 11.76
N GLY A 95 -10.81 -0.72 10.73
CA GLY A 95 -10.09 0.55 10.90
C GLY A 95 -11.01 1.72 11.23
N LEU A 96 -12.22 1.77 10.65
CA LEU A 96 -13.19 2.82 10.95
C LEU A 96 -13.70 2.75 12.39
N PRO A 97 -14.12 1.59 12.93
CA PRO A 97 -14.50 1.50 14.33
C PRO A 97 -13.36 1.87 15.28
N ILE A 98 -12.12 1.41 15.03
CA ILE A 98 -10.98 1.73 15.90
C ILE A 98 -10.68 3.25 15.87
N ALA A 99 -10.71 3.88 14.69
CA ALA A 99 -10.50 5.31 14.54
C ALA A 99 -11.61 6.11 15.24
N TRP A 100 -12.86 5.72 15.03
CA TRP A 100 -14.02 6.33 15.67
C TRP A 100 -13.98 6.18 17.19
N LEU A 101 -13.69 4.99 17.72
CA LEU A 101 -13.52 4.76 19.15
C LEU A 101 -12.42 5.68 19.71
N THR A 102 -11.28 5.77 19.04
CA THR A 102 -10.14 6.57 19.52
C THR A 102 -10.45 8.06 19.54
N GLU A 103 -11.13 8.59 18.53
CA GLU A 103 -11.29 10.04 18.35
C GLU A 103 -12.63 10.59 18.86
N ARG A 104 -13.70 9.79 18.84
CA ARG A 104 -15.07 10.24 19.21
C ARG A 104 -15.50 9.84 20.60
N THR A 105 -14.71 9.04 21.32
CA THR A 105 -15.07 8.54 22.66
C THR A 105 -14.05 8.89 23.74
N THR A 106 -14.45 8.62 24.99
CA THR A 106 -13.60 8.75 26.19
C THR A 106 -12.70 7.53 26.45
N ILE A 107 -12.45 6.67 25.45
CA ILE A 107 -11.56 5.51 25.64
C ILE A 107 -10.18 5.98 26.16
N PRO A 108 -9.70 5.43 27.29
CA PRO A 108 -8.40 5.81 27.84
C PRO A 108 -7.26 5.24 26.98
N GLY A 109 -6.03 5.70 27.18
CA GLY A 109 -4.85 5.10 26.54
C GLY A 109 -4.72 5.35 25.03
N LYS A 110 -5.26 6.46 24.51
CA LYS A 110 -5.21 6.79 23.07
C LYS A 110 -3.81 6.68 22.47
N THR A 111 -2.78 7.12 23.19
CA THR A 111 -1.37 6.99 22.77
C THR A 111 -0.98 5.55 22.48
N PHE A 112 -1.43 4.60 23.30
CA PHE A 112 -1.16 3.19 23.10
C PHE A 112 -1.91 2.62 21.89
N ILE A 113 -3.15 3.05 21.65
CA ILE A 113 -3.88 2.69 20.43
C ILE A 113 -3.14 3.20 19.19
N TYR A 114 -2.72 4.47 19.19
CA TYR A 114 -1.88 5.03 18.13
C TYR A 114 -0.58 4.23 17.95
N ALA A 115 0.09 3.85 19.04
CA ALA A 115 1.29 3.02 18.98
C ALA A 115 1.01 1.65 18.33
N ILE A 116 -0.02 0.91 18.77
CA ILE A 116 -0.41 -0.38 18.16
C ILE A 116 -0.66 -0.23 16.66
N MET A 117 -1.46 0.77 16.26
CA MET A 117 -1.82 0.95 14.87
C MET A 117 -0.61 1.34 14.02
N THR A 118 0.24 2.25 14.51
CA THR A 118 1.46 2.67 13.78
C THR A 118 2.52 1.58 13.71
N LEU A 119 2.78 0.86 14.81
CA LEU A 119 3.69 -0.30 14.82
C LEU A 119 3.20 -1.39 13.86
N GLY A 120 1.88 -1.54 13.72
CA GLY A 120 1.28 -2.46 12.76
C GLY A 120 1.65 -2.17 11.30
N LEU A 121 2.00 -0.93 10.94
CA LEU A 121 2.48 -0.55 9.60
C LEU A 121 3.94 -0.94 9.37
N LEU A 122 4.70 -1.18 10.44
CA LEU A 122 6.12 -1.52 10.35
C LEU A 122 6.34 -3.00 10.05
N ILE A 123 5.33 -3.85 10.27
CA ILE A 123 5.41 -5.29 9.98
C ILE A 123 5.19 -5.52 8.48
N PRO A 124 6.19 -6.03 7.74
CA PRO A 124 6.06 -6.30 6.32
C PRO A 124 4.95 -7.33 6.00
N GLY A 125 4.27 -7.14 4.86
CA GLY A 125 3.18 -8.03 4.44
C GLY A 125 3.64 -9.46 4.16
N ILE A 126 4.89 -9.66 3.72
CA ILE A 126 5.48 -11.00 3.54
C ILE A 126 5.46 -11.82 4.84
N TYR A 127 5.88 -11.23 5.98
CA TYR A 127 5.83 -11.92 7.27
C TYR A 127 4.38 -12.14 7.71
N THR A 128 3.50 -11.18 7.47
CA THR A 128 2.07 -11.36 7.75
C THR A 128 1.52 -12.57 6.98
N ALA A 129 1.79 -12.67 5.68
CA ALA A 129 1.36 -13.78 4.83
C ALA A 129 1.97 -15.13 5.26
N MET A 130 3.26 -15.15 5.61
CA MET A 130 3.93 -16.35 6.13
C MET A 130 3.26 -16.82 7.44
N GLY A 131 3.02 -15.91 8.39
CA GLY A 131 2.35 -16.27 9.64
C GLY A 131 0.92 -16.76 9.41
N TRP A 132 0.17 -16.14 8.51
CA TRP A 132 -1.17 -16.62 8.13
C TRP A 132 -1.17 -17.98 7.42
N THR A 133 -0.07 -18.32 6.74
CA THR A 133 0.13 -19.67 6.21
C THR A 133 0.16 -20.68 7.37
N LEU A 134 0.87 -20.38 8.46
CA LEU A 134 0.95 -21.24 9.64
C LEU A 134 -0.37 -21.28 10.45
N ILE A 135 -1.18 -20.21 10.39
CA ILE A 135 -2.47 -20.15 11.09
C ILE A 135 -3.54 -20.94 10.33
N ALA A 136 -3.80 -20.58 9.07
CA ALA A 136 -5.06 -20.90 8.38
C ALA A 136 -4.88 -21.40 6.94
N HIS A 137 -3.67 -21.83 6.55
CA HIS A 137 -3.51 -22.52 5.27
C HIS A 137 -4.27 -23.86 5.28
N PRO A 138 -4.96 -24.26 4.20
CA PRO A 138 -5.76 -25.49 4.18
C PRO A 138 -4.95 -26.75 4.52
N ARG A 139 -3.70 -26.82 4.06
CA ARG A 139 -2.84 -28.01 4.24
C ARG A 139 -2.04 -28.06 5.54
N ILE A 140 -1.62 -26.90 6.04
CA ILE A 140 -0.67 -26.84 7.15
C ILE A 140 -1.15 -25.98 8.32
N GLY A 141 -2.21 -25.19 8.17
CA GLY A 141 -2.68 -24.28 9.21
C GLY A 141 -3.02 -24.97 10.52
N ILE A 142 -2.51 -24.44 11.63
CA ILE A 142 -2.77 -24.94 12.98
C ILE A 142 -4.26 -24.90 13.30
N LEU A 143 -4.94 -23.83 12.90
CA LEU A 143 -6.36 -23.66 13.14
C LEU A 143 -7.18 -24.76 12.47
N ASN A 144 -6.84 -25.14 11.24
CA ASN A 144 -7.51 -26.24 10.54
C ASN A 144 -7.29 -27.58 11.23
N ARG A 145 -6.07 -27.86 11.69
CA ARG A 145 -5.78 -29.10 12.44
C ARG A 145 -6.61 -29.19 13.71
N TRP A 146 -6.67 -28.11 14.49
CA TRP A 146 -7.50 -28.06 15.69
C TRP A 146 -9.00 -28.23 15.39
N LEU A 147 -9.51 -27.66 14.30
CA LEU A 147 -10.91 -27.83 13.91
C LEU A 147 -11.22 -29.27 13.48
N VAL A 148 -10.29 -29.90 12.75
CA VAL A 148 -10.37 -31.32 12.37
C VAL A 148 -10.40 -32.20 13.62
N ASP A 149 -9.47 -31.99 14.55
CA ASP A 149 -9.35 -32.78 15.78
C ASP A 149 -10.55 -32.60 16.72
N LEU A 150 -11.07 -31.37 16.85
CA LEU A 150 -12.18 -31.05 17.76
C LEU A 150 -13.54 -31.50 17.23
N PHE A 151 -13.77 -31.38 15.92
CA PHE A 151 -15.08 -31.64 15.30
C PHE A 151 -15.12 -32.93 14.47
N GLY A 152 -14.02 -33.68 14.39
CA GLY A 152 -13.93 -34.91 13.60
C GLY A 152 -14.10 -34.70 12.10
N LEU A 153 -13.66 -33.56 11.57
CA LEU A 153 -13.78 -33.23 10.14
C LEU A 153 -12.79 -34.04 9.30
N THR A 154 -13.10 -34.28 8.02
CA THR A 154 -12.16 -34.95 7.10
C THR A 154 -11.09 -33.99 6.57
N GLU A 155 -11.43 -32.72 6.41
CA GLU A 155 -10.54 -31.67 5.89
C GLU A 155 -10.70 -30.37 6.68
N GLY A 156 -9.66 -29.55 6.65
CA GLY A 156 -9.68 -28.22 7.27
C GLY A 156 -10.68 -27.29 6.59
N PRO A 157 -11.66 -26.72 7.30
CA PRO A 157 -12.74 -25.94 6.68
C PRO A 157 -12.31 -24.53 6.24
N ILE A 158 -11.12 -24.06 6.65
CA ILE A 158 -10.64 -22.70 6.37
C ILE A 158 -9.59 -22.71 5.27
N ASN A 159 -9.76 -21.87 4.26
CA ASN A 159 -8.78 -21.69 3.20
C ASN A 159 -8.43 -20.21 3.00
N ILE A 160 -7.28 -19.81 3.58
CA ILE A 160 -6.76 -18.45 3.43
C ILE A 160 -6.16 -18.17 2.03
N ALA A 161 -5.84 -19.21 1.27
CA ALA A 161 -5.27 -19.11 -0.08
C ALA A 161 -6.35 -18.94 -1.17
N THR A 162 -7.39 -18.17 -0.86
CA THR A 162 -8.45 -17.74 -1.80
C THR A 162 -8.37 -16.23 -1.97
N PRO A 163 -8.95 -15.64 -3.05
CA PRO A 163 -8.98 -14.17 -3.17
C PRO A 163 -9.58 -13.47 -1.96
N ILE A 164 -10.66 -14.01 -1.38
CA ILE A 164 -11.30 -13.48 -0.17
C ILE A 164 -10.40 -13.66 1.06
N GLY A 165 -9.80 -14.84 1.23
CA GLY A 165 -8.90 -15.14 2.36
C GLY A 165 -7.64 -14.28 2.36
N MET A 166 -6.98 -14.15 1.20
CA MET A 166 -5.87 -13.23 1.03
C MET A 166 -6.34 -11.79 1.24
N GLY A 167 -7.54 -11.46 0.77
CA GLY A 167 -8.18 -10.15 0.98
C GLY A 167 -8.35 -9.83 2.46
N PHE A 168 -8.77 -10.78 3.28
CA PHE A 168 -8.87 -10.67 4.73
C PHE A 168 -7.50 -10.41 5.38
N VAL A 169 -6.47 -11.17 5.01
CA VAL A 169 -5.10 -10.98 5.54
C VAL A 169 -4.58 -9.58 5.20
N GLN A 170 -4.69 -9.18 3.93
CA GLN A 170 -4.27 -7.85 3.48
C GLN A 170 -5.10 -6.75 4.15
N GLY A 171 -6.41 -6.97 4.32
CA GLY A 171 -7.33 -6.04 4.97
C GLY A 171 -6.92 -5.75 6.41
N MET A 172 -6.62 -6.79 7.20
CA MET A 172 -6.09 -6.62 8.56
C MET A 172 -4.76 -5.86 8.60
N SER A 173 -3.90 -6.08 7.60
CA SER A 173 -2.65 -5.33 7.48
C SER A 173 -2.91 -3.84 7.23
N LEU A 174 -3.83 -3.53 6.30
CA LEU A 174 -4.20 -2.17 5.92
C LEU A 174 -5.19 -1.47 6.87
N THR A 175 -5.74 -2.16 7.87
CA THR A 175 -6.54 -1.55 8.96
C THR A 175 -5.82 -0.36 9.61
N ALA A 176 -4.51 -0.47 9.80
CA ALA A 176 -3.69 0.61 10.34
C ALA A 176 -3.65 1.85 9.43
N VAL A 177 -3.63 1.64 8.11
CA VAL A 177 -3.69 2.73 7.12
C VAL A 177 -5.05 3.41 7.18
N VAL A 178 -6.15 2.66 7.22
CA VAL A 178 -7.51 3.22 7.41
C VAL A 178 -7.56 4.06 8.67
N PHE A 179 -7.06 3.52 9.77
CA PHE A 179 -7.07 4.21 11.06
C PHE A 179 -6.38 5.58 10.96
N VAL A 180 -5.16 5.63 10.41
CA VAL A 180 -4.41 6.88 10.28
C VAL A 180 -5.15 7.89 9.40
N LEU A 181 -5.70 7.45 8.26
CA LEU A 181 -6.39 8.32 7.31
C LEU A 181 -7.71 8.86 7.87
N THR A 182 -8.42 8.07 8.67
CA THR A 182 -9.79 8.39 9.13
C THR A 182 -9.82 9.01 10.52
N ALA A 183 -8.85 8.72 11.40
CA ALA A 183 -8.76 9.32 12.73
C ALA A 183 -8.62 10.85 12.67
N GLN A 184 -7.76 11.38 11.78
CA GLN A 184 -7.64 12.84 11.61
C GLN A 184 -8.96 13.49 11.18
N MET A 185 -9.74 12.78 10.36
CA MET A 185 -11.05 13.23 9.91
C MET A 185 -12.06 13.29 11.07
N PHE A 186 -12.15 12.22 11.86
CA PHE A 186 -13.02 12.17 13.04
C PHE A 186 -12.64 13.21 14.10
N ARG A 187 -11.34 13.51 14.23
CA ARG A 187 -10.81 14.55 15.12
C ARG A 187 -11.22 15.96 14.67
N ALA A 188 -11.16 16.23 13.37
CA ALA A 188 -11.48 17.54 12.80
C ALA A 188 -13.00 17.83 12.73
N MET A 189 -13.84 16.78 12.80
CA MET A 189 -15.29 16.90 12.67
C MET A 189 -15.92 17.61 13.87
N ASN A 190 -16.68 18.68 13.60
CA ASN A 190 -17.39 19.49 14.60
C ASN A 190 -18.57 18.70 15.23
N PRO A 191 -18.56 18.42 16.55
CA PRO A 191 -19.66 17.74 17.21
C PRO A 191 -20.98 18.49 17.30
N SER A 192 -21.03 19.81 17.06
CA SER A 192 -22.27 20.60 17.19
C SER A 192 -23.43 20.03 16.38
N LEU A 193 -23.17 19.43 15.22
CA LEU A 193 -24.20 18.75 14.42
C LEU A 193 -24.70 17.48 15.11
N GLU A 194 -23.84 16.74 15.79
CA GLU A 194 -24.22 15.55 16.58
C GLU A 194 -24.95 15.94 17.89
N GLU A 195 -24.56 17.06 18.51
CA GLU A 195 -25.23 17.63 19.69
C GLU A 195 -26.63 18.13 19.34
N ALA A 196 -26.77 18.89 18.25
CA ALA A 196 -28.07 19.35 17.75
C ALA A 196 -28.99 18.17 17.43
N ALA A 197 -28.45 17.10 16.83
CA ALA A 197 -29.20 15.88 16.57
C ALA A 197 -29.76 15.24 17.84
N LYS A 198 -28.95 15.17 18.90
CA LYS A 198 -29.38 14.67 20.21
C LYS A 198 -30.48 15.53 20.81
N VAL A 199 -30.36 16.86 20.73
CA VAL A 199 -31.41 17.79 21.19
C VAL A 199 -32.71 17.58 20.40
N HIS A 200 -32.63 17.30 19.10
CA HIS A 200 -33.77 16.94 18.25
C HIS A 200 -34.24 15.48 18.40
N GLY A 201 -33.78 14.73 19.42
CA GLY A 201 -34.26 13.39 19.73
C GLY A 201 -33.69 12.27 18.84
N LEU A 202 -32.64 12.52 18.06
CA LEU A 202 -31.95 11.45 17.35
C LEU A 202 -31.13 10.62 18.34
N ASN A 203 -31.36 9.30 18.32
CA ASN A 203 -30.54 8.35 19.05
C ASN A 203 -29.17 8.16 18.36
N PHE A 204 -28.25 7.48 19.05
CA PHE A 204 -26.88 7.24 18.58
C PHE A 204 -26.82 6.68 17.15
N GLY A 205 -27.59 5.64 16.85
CA GLY A 205 -27.60 5.02 15.52
C GLY A 205 -28.08 5.98 14.43
N LYS A 206 -29.16 6.73 14.69
CA LYS A 206 -29.65 7.75 13.75
C LYS A 206 -28.63 8.86 13.53
N THR A 207 -27.98 9.34 14.59
CA THR A 207 -26.91 10.34 14.49
C THR A 207 -25.72 9.81 13.70
N LEU A 208 -25.30 8.58 13.95
CA LEU A 208 -24.20 7.93 13.23
C LEU A 208 -24.48 7.85 11.73
N TRP A 209 -25.64 7.32 11.33
CA TRP A 209 -25.99 7.09 9.92
C TRP A 209 -26.40 8.36 9.16
N ARG A 210 -27.06 9.33 9.82
CA ARG A 210 -27.57 10.54 9.15
C ARG A 210 -26.62 11.73 9.21
N ILE A 211 -25.66 11.73 10.14
CA ILE A 211 -24.80 12.90 10.39
C ILE A 211 -23.33 12.48 10.34
N THR A 212 -22.89 11.63 11.25
CA THR A 212 -21.46 11.30 11.40
C THR A 212 -20.87 10.66 10.13
N LEU A 213 -21.51 9.60 9.60
CA LEU A 213 -21.01 8.90 8.41
C LEU A 213 -21.08 9.76 7.14
N PRO A 214 -22.18 10.47 6.84
CA PRO A 214 -22.22 11.39 5.69
C PRO A 214 -21.17 12.51 5.78
N LEU A 215 -20.90 13.06 6.97
CA LEU A 215 -19.86 14.06 7.17
C LEU A 215 -18.45 13.47 6.98
N ALA A 216 -18.23 12.23 7.42
CA ALA A 216 -16.98 11.52 7.24
C ALA A 216 -16.77 10.95 5.83
N LEU A 217 -17.85 10.86 5.02
CA LEU A 217 -17.85 10.15 3.73
C LEU A 217 -16.75 10.60 2.77
N PRO A 218 -16.42 11.90 2.59
CA PRO A 218 -15.31 12.29 1.72
C PRO A 218 -13.96 11.71 2.18
N GLY A 219 -13.72 11.65 3.49
CA GLY A 219 -12.52 11.04 4.06
C GLY A 219 -12.52 9.52 3.93
N ILE A 220 -13.67 8.89 4.15
CA ILE A 220 -13.85 7.44 3.98
C ILE A 220 -13.62 7.05 2.51
N LEU A 221 -14.19 7.79 1.56
CA LEU A 221 -13.99 7.56 0.12
C LEU A 221 -12.52 7.76 -0.29
N ALA A 222 -11.84 8.76 0.26
CA ALA A 222 -10.40 8.93 0.04
C ALA A 222 -9.61 7.71 0.55
N ALA A 223 -9.95 7.16 1.72
CA ALA A 223 -9.35 5.93 2.24
C ALA A 223 -9.67 4.71 1.37
N VAL A 224 -10.92 4.55 0.92
CA VAL A 224 -11.38 3.48 0.01
C VAL A 224 -10.53 3.46 -1.26
N ILE A 225 -10.41 4.62 -1.95
CA ILE A 225 -9.64 4.70 -3.20
C ILE A 225 -8.16 4.40 -2.95
N TYR A 226 -7.61 4.91 -1.85
CA TYR A 226 -6.21 4.67 -1.48
C TYR A 226 -5.92 3.18 -1.23
N ILE A 227 -6.78 2.49 -0.50
CA ILE A 227 -6.63 1.06 -0.16
C ILE A 227 -6.90 0.18 -1.37
N THR A 228 -7.88 0.54 -2.19
CA THR A 228 -8.17 -0.15 -3.45
C THR A 228 -6.95 -0.11 -4.37
N THR A 229 -6.30 1.06 -4.47
CA THR A 229 -5.06 1.24 -5.26
C THR A 229 -3.95 0.32 -4.74
N ILE A 230 -3.76 0.26 -3.42
CA ILE A 230 -2.78 -0.66 -2.80
C ILE A 230 -3.16 -2.12 -3.10
N GLY A 231 -4.43 -2.50 -2.92
CA GLY A 231 -4.91 -3.88 -3.13
C GLY A 231 -4.65 -4.37 -4.56
N ILE A 232 -4.95 -3.56 -5.58
CA ILE A 232 -4.68 -3.91 -6.99
C ILE A 232 -3.17 -4.09 -7.24
N ALA A 233 -2.34 -3.28 -6.58
CA ALA A 233 -0.90 -3.22 -6.78
C ALA A 233 -0.10 -4.26 -5.98
N THR A 234 -0.67 -4.80 -4.91
CA THR A 234 0.06 -5.59 -3.91
C THR A 234 0.56 -6.91 -4.49
N PHE A 235 1.83 -7.23 -4.24
CA PHE A 235 2.46 -8.47 -4.70
C PHE A 235 2.74 -9.47 -3.56
N ASP A 236 3.14 -9.00 -2.37
CA ASP A 236 3.68 -9.82 -1.30
C ASP A 236 2.71 -10.89 -0.75
N ILE A 237 1.50 -10.50 -0.34
CA ILE A 237 0.50 -11.45 0.19
C ILE A 237 0.03 -12.43 -0.91
N PRO A 238 -0.36 -11.97 -2.12
CA PRO A 238 -0.62 -12.86 -3.25
C PRO A 238 0.53 -13.80 -3.60
N ALA A 239 1.78 -13.36 -3.49
CA ALA A 239 2.94 -14.17 -3.83
C ALA A 239 3.13 -15.33 -2.84
N ILE A 240 2.98 -15.08 -1.54
CA ILE A 240 3.17 -16.10 -0.51
C ILE A 240 1.97 -17.06 -0.44
N LEU A 241 0.74 -16.54 -0.42
CA LEU A 241 -0.45 -17.37 -0.24
C LEU A 241 -1.02 -17.92 -1.56
N GLY A 242 -0.92 -17.15 -2.64
CA GLY A 242 -1.58 -17.46 -3.92
C GLY A 242 -0.75 -18.35 -4.85
N LEU A 243 0.52 -18.02 -5.09
CA LEU A 243 1.35 -18.72 -6.09
C LEU A 243 1.43 -20.24 -5.86
N GLY A 244 1.70 -20.66 -4.61
CA GLY A 244 1.76 -22.08 -4.25
C GLY A 244 0.42 -22.83 -4.38
N ASN A 245 -0.69 -22.10 -4.39
CA ASN A 245 -2.05 -22.63 -4.53
C ASN A 245 -2.64 -22.40 -5.93
N ARG A 246 -1.83 -21.92 -6.89
CA ARG A 246 -2.26 -21.58 -8.25
C ARG A 246 -3.41 -20.57 -8.30
N VAL A 247 -3.46 -19.67 -7.32
CA VAL A 247 -4.38 -18.54 -7.30
C VAL A 247 -3.59 -17.29 -7.64
N TYR A 248 -3.90 -16.72 -8.80
CA TYR A 248 -3.13 -15.61 -9.36
C TYR A 248 -3.92 -14.32 -9.32
N MET A 249 -3.23 -13.27 -8.92
CA MET A 249 -3.65 -11.87 -8.96
C MET A 249 -2.89 -11.21 -10.12
N LEU A 250 -3.33 -10.03 -10.52
CA LEU A 250 -2.71 -9.32 -11.63
C LEU A 250 -1.21 -9.11 -11.40
N SER A 251 -0.81 -8.76 -10.17
CA SER A 251 0.60 -8.60 -9.77
C SER A 251 1.42 -9.89 -9.87
N THR A 252 0.90 -11.02 -9.40
CA THR A 252 1.62 -12.32 -9.45
C THR A 252 1.61 -12.93 -10.84
N PHE A 253 0.55 -12.72 -11.62
CA PHE A 253 0.48 -13.15 -13.01
C PHE A 253 1.48 -12.38 -13.88
N MET A 254 1.61 -11.06 -13.68
CA MET A 254 2.67 -10.27 -14.33
C MET A 254 4.06 -10.80 -14.00
N TYR A 255 4.32 -11.11 -12.73
CA TYR A 255 5.60 -11.67 -12.30
C TYR A 255 5.92 -12.99 -13.02
N LEU A 256 4.95 -13.89 -13.18
CA LEU A 256 5.14 -15.17 -13.86
C LEU A 256 5.36 -15.03 -15.36
N LYS A 257 4.78 -14.01 -15.99
CA LYS A 257 5.06 -13.73 -17.41
C LYS A 257 6.50 -13.26 -17.62
N VAL A 258 7.09 -12.58 -16.65
CA VAL A 258 8.52 -12.20 -16.65
C VAL A 258 9.42 -13.37 -16.21
N HIS A 259 8.96 -14.19 -15.27
CA HIS A 259 9.69 -15.32 -14.70
C HIS A 259 8.86 -16.61 -14.82
N PRO A 260 8.72 -17.15 -16.04
CA PRO A 260 7.92 -18.36 -16.25
C PRO A 260 8.54 -19.54 -15.50
N PRO A 261 7.72 -20.37 -14.83
CA PRO A 261 8.22 -21.57 -14.16
C PRO A 261 8.74 -22.58 -15.20
N GLY A 262 9.90 -23.19 -14.93
CA GLY A 262 10.52 -24.19 -15.81
C GLY A 262 11.43 -23.57 -16.88
N SER A 263 11.42 -24.13 -18.09
CA SER A 263 12.27 -23.71 -19.23
C SER A 263 11.57 -22.75 -20.21
N GLY A 264 10.46 -22.13 -19.79
CA GLY A 264 9.75 -21.14 -20.61
C GLY A 264 10.57 -19.87 -20.85
N LEU A 265 10.31 -19.19 -21.97
CA LEU A 265 10.92 -17.90 -22.27
C LEU A 265 10.11 -16.75 -21.65
N PRO A 266 10.75 -15.72 -21.07
CA PRO A 266 10.06 -14.54 -20.57
C PRO A 266 9.21 -13.82 -21.63
N GLU A 267 7.96 -13.52 -21.29
CA GLU A 267 6.98 -12.84 -22.13
C GLU A 267 6.89 -11.34 -21.79
N TYR A 268 8.00 -10.61 -21.92
CA TYR A 268 8.06 -9.22 -21.44
C TYR A 268 7.05 -8.28 -22.14
N GLY A 269 6.69 -8.55 -23.40
CA GLY A 269 5.71 -7.75 -24.15
C GLY A 269 4.31 -7.80 -23.54
N ILE A 270 3.89 -9.00 -23.10
CA ILE A 270 2.62 -9.19 -22.39
C ILE A 270 2.67 -8.51 -21.01
N SER A 271 3.77 -8.69 -20.28
CA SER A 271 3.97 -7.98 -19.00
C SER A 271 3.96 -6.47 -19.17
N GLY A 272 4.51 -5.94 -20.27
CA GLY A 272 4.43 -4.54 -20.65
C GLY A 272 2.99 -4.08 -20.89
N ALA A 273 2.20 -4.87 -21.64
CA ALA A 273 0.79 -4.55 -21.91
C ALA A 273 -0.06 -4.52 -20.62
N MET A 274 0.15 -5.50 -19.72
CA MET A 274 -0.47 -5.51 -18.40
C MET A 274 -0.02 -4.32 -17.54
N GLY A 275 1.28 -3.99 -17.57
CA GLY A 275 1.84 -2.83 -16.88
C GLY A 275 1.26 -1.51 -17.37
N ALA A 276 1.13 -1.34 -18.69
CA ALA A 276 0.49 -0.18 -19.30
C ALA A 276 -0.98 -0.05 -18.86
N PHE A 277 -1.74 -1.15 -18.85
CA PHE A 277 -3.11 -1.16 -18.33
C PHE A 277 -3.17 -0.73 -16.85
N MET A 278 -2.30 -1.29 -16.01
CA MET A 278 -2.24 -0.91 -14.60
C MET A 278 -1.82 0.54 -14.38
N VAL A 279 -0.91 1.09 -15.19
CA VAL A 279 -0.54 2.52 -15.17
C VAL A 279 -1.74 3.41 -15.47
N VAL A 280 -2.55 3.05 -16.47
CA VAL A 280 -3.78 3.79 -16.83
C VAL A 280 -4.80 3.72 -15.69
N LEU A 281 -5.05 2.53 -15.15
CA LEU A 281 -5.97 2.33 -14.03
C LEU A 281 -5.52 3.10 -12.77
N ALA A 282 -4.24 3.02 -12.46
CA ALA A 282 -3.60 3.77 -11.39
C ALA A 282 -3.79 5.29 -11.55
N GLY A 283 -3.53 5.82 -12.75
CA GLY A 283 -3.73 7.23 -13.08
C GLY A 283 -5.20 7.66 -12.91
N PHE A 284 -6.15 6.82 -13.32
CA PHE A 284 -7.58 7.06 -13.12
C PHE A 284 -7.97 7.10 -11.63
N LEU A 285 -7.57 6.10 -10.83
CA LEU A 285 -7.85 6.07 -9.39
C LEU A 285 -7.22 7.25 -8.65
N THR A 286 -6.01 7.63 -9.04
CA THR A 286 -5.30 8.82 -8.56
C THR A 286 -6.05 10.12 -8.87
N TYR A 287 -6.50 10.27 -10.11
CA TYR A 287 -7.31 11.41 -10.51
C TYR A 287 -8.61 11.47 -9.69
N TRP A 288 -9.28 10.33 -9.53
CA TRP A 288 -10.53 10.24 -8.76
C TRP A 288 -10.32 10.55 -7.28
N TYR A 289 -9.26 10.02 -6.65
CA TYR A 289 -8.84 10.36 -5.30
C TYR A 289 -8.69 11.87 -5.12
N GLY A 290 -8.02 12.52 -6.08
CA GLY A 290 -7.86 13.98 -6.09
C GLY A 290 -9.19 14.73 -6.15
N GLN A 291 -10.17 14.26 -6.93
CA GLN A 291 -11.50 14.88 -6.99
C GLN A 291 -12.27 14.75 -5.68
N VAL A 292 -12.20 13.58 -5.03
CA VAL A 292 -12.86 13.36 -3.73
C VAL A 292 -12.27 14.29 -2.66
N LEU A 293 -10.95 14.41 -2.61
CA LEU A 293 -10.29 15.26 -1.61
C LEU A 293 -10.64 16.75 -1.77
N ARG A 294 -10.94 17.21 -2.99
CA ARG A 294 -11.43 18.59 -3.24
C ARG A 294 -12.78 18.86 -2.61
N GLN A 295 -13.65 17.84 -2.54
CA GLN A 295 -14.98 17.97 -1.98
C GLN A 295 -14.94 17.96 -0.45
N GLY A 296 -13.98 17.25 0.16
CA GLY A 296 -13.82 17.16 1.63
C GLY A 296 -13.59 18.50 2.34
N HIS A 297 -12.89 19.44 1.69
CA HIS A 297 -12.62 20.78 2.26
C HIS A 297 -13.87 21.66 2.41
N ARG A 298 -15.03 21.25 1.87
CA ARG A 298 -16.30 21.98 2.05
C ARG A 298 -16.94 21.73 3.41
N PHE A 299 -16.50 20.71 4.16
CA PHE A 299 -17.09 20.30 5.43
C PHE A 299 -16.27 20.71 6.66
N GLU A 300 -15.13 21.38 6.48
CA GLU A 300 -14.41 22.05 7.57
C GLU A 300 -15.18 23.30 8.02
N VAL A 301 -16.11 23.13 8.96
CA VAL A 301 -16.73 24.26 9.65
C VAL A 301 -15.71 24.80 10.63
N VAL A 302 -15.19 26.01 10.37
CA VAL A 302 -14.30 26.73 11.27
C VAL A 302 -15.01 26.92 12.61
N THR A 303 -14.65 26.11 13.61
CA THR A 303 -15.06 26.34 14.99
C THR A 303 -14.23 27.48 15.57
N GLY A 304 -14.89 28.36 16.33
CA GLY A 304 -14.22 29.46 17.02
C GLY A 304 -13.11 28.96 17.93
N LYS A 305 -12.06 29.78 18.10
CA LYS A 305 -10.93 29.50 18.99
C LYS A 305 -11.47 29.14 20.39
N GLY A 306 -11.37 27.87 20.79
CA GLY A 306 -11.73 27.39 22.13
C GLY A 306 -12.82 26.32 22.23
N TYR A 307 -13.49 25.94 21.13
CA TYR A 307 -14.49 24.87 21.18
C TYR A 307 -13.83 23.50 21.37
N ARG A 308 -14.05 22.87 22.53
CA ARG A 308 -13.63 21.49 22.81
C ARG A 308 -14.77 20.53 22.48
N PRO A 309 -14.59 19.61 21.53
CA PRO A 309 -15.56 18.57 21.23
C PRO A 309 -16.03 17.83 22.48
N THR A 310 -17.34 17.66 22.68
CA THR A 310 -17.83 16.71 23.70
C THR A 310 -17.59 15.28 23.20
N LEU A 311 -16.85 14.49 23.97
CA LEU A 311 -16.58 13.09 23.66
C LEU A 311 -17.71 12.21 24.18
N ILE A 312 -18.01 11.12 23.47
CA ILE A 312 -19.01 10.14 23.89
C ILE A 312 -18.44 9.31 25.03
N HIS A 313 -19.10 9.33 26.19
CA HIS A 313 -18.68 8.54 27.34
C HIS A 313 -19.03 7.06 27.14
N LEU A 314 -18.01 6.19 27.15
CA LEU A 314 -18.18 4.75 26.92
C LEU A 314 -18.68 3.99 28.16
N GLY A 315 -18.37 4.47 29.37
CA GLY A 315 -18.60 3.70 30.60
C GLY A 315 -18.04 2.28 30.50
N GLY A 316 -18.86 1.26 30.78
CA GLY A 316 -18.47 -0.17 30.69
C GLY A 316 -18.13 -0.67 29.28
N TRP A 317 -18.59 0.00 28.23
CA TRP A 317 -18.25 -0.35 26.83
C TRP A 317 -16.77 -0.13 26.49
N THR A 318 -16.03 0.53 27.39
CA THR A 318 -14.57 0.64 27.31
C THR A 318 -13.90 -0.74 27.22
N VAL A 319 -14.43 -1.75 27.93
CA VAL A 319 -13.91 -3.12 27.89
C VAL A 319 -14.10 -3.74 26.51
N ALA A 320 -15.28 -3.57 25.91
CA ALA A 320 -15.56 -4.05 24.55
C ALA A 320 -14.68 -3.35 23.51
N GLY A 321 -14.43 -2.04 23.66
CA GLY A 321 -13.52 -1.29 22.80
C GLY A 321 -12.08 -1.82 22.87
N TRP A 322 -11.57 -2.07 24.08
CA TRP A 322 -10.25 -2.68 24.26
C TRP A 322 -10.20 -4.14 23.82
N ALA A 323 -11.27 -4.91 23.98
CA ALA A 323 -11.35 -6.27 23.46
C ALA A 323 -11.24 -6.29 21.93
N LEU A 324 -11.94 -5.38 21.22
CA LEU A 324 -11.82 -5.25 19.77
C LEU A 324 -10.38 -4.91 19.34
N ILE A 325 -9.78 -3.89 19.96
CA ILE A 325 -8.42 -3.43 19.62
C ILE A 325 -7.38 -4.48 19.97
N GLY A 326 -7.52 -5.13 21.14
CA GLY A 326 -6.62 -6.19 21.61
C GLY A 326 -6.71 -7.44 20.76
N LEU A 327 -7.93 -7.88 20.40
CA LEU A 327 -8.15 -9.02 19.52
C LEU A 327 -7.59 -8.74 18.12
N TYR A 328 -7.81 -7.54 17.58
CA TYR A 328 -7.18 -7.09 16.34
C TYR A 328 -5.66 -7.18 16.42
N ALA A 329 -5.05 -6.57 17.45
CA ALA A 329 -3.59 -6.55 17.60
C ALA A 329 -3.01 -7.97 17.76
N PHE A 330 -3.70 -8.81 18.53
CA PHE A 330 -3.31 -10.20 18.73
C PHE A 330 -3.39 -11.00 17.43
N ILE A 331 -4.56 -11.06 16.79
CA ILE A 331 -4.79 -11.90 15.60
C ILE A 331 -4.01 -11.39 14.40
N SER A 332 -3.98 -10.07 14.16
CA SER A 332 -3.39 -9.52 12.94
C SER A 332 -1.87 -9.36 13.01
N LYS A 333 -1.29 -9.14 14.20
CA LYS A 333 0.14 -8.82 14.36
C LYS A 333 0.88 -9.84 15.23
N LEU A 334 0.45 -10.01 16.48
CA LEU A 334 1.23 -10.78 17.45
C LEU A 334 1.23 -12.28 17.13
N LEU A 335 0.08 -12.88 16.86
CA LEU A 335 -0.06 -14.31 16.59
C LEU A 335 0.74 -14.76 15.35
N PRO A 336 0.65 -14.10 14.18
CA PRO A 336 1.50 -14.41 13.03
C PRO A 336 3.00 -14.35 13.36
N LEU A 337 3.43 -13.32 14.09
CA LEU A 337 4.84 -13.13 14.47
C LEU A 337 5.32 -14.22 15.43
N LEU A 338 4.51 -14.56 16.44
CA LEU A 338 4.81 -15.63 17.40
C LEU A 338 4.93 -16.99 16.70
N LEU A 339 4.07 -17.27 15.71
CA LEU A 339 4.13 -18.54 14.98
C LEU A 339 5.33 -18.63 14.05
N ILE A 340 5.77 -17.52 13.44
CA ILE A 340 7.02 -17.49 12.68
C ILE A 340 8.21 -17.68 13.61
N ALA A 341 8.22 -17.01 14.76
CA ALA A 341 9.27 -17.18 15.76
C ALA A 341 9.33 -18.63 16.22
N TYR A 342 8.19 -19.24 16.55
CA TYR A 342 8.09 -20.66 16.89
C TYR A 342 8.61 -21.56 15.74
N ALA A 343 8.18 -21.31 14.51
CA ALA A 343 8.61 -22.09 13.34
C ALA A 343 10.14 -22.04 13.12
N ALA A 344 10.79 -20.93 13.48
CA ALA A 344 12.24 -20.77 13.38
C ALA A 344 13.04 -21.71 14.31
N PHE A 345 12.42 -22.22 15.39
CA PHE A 345 13.04 -23.15 16.34
C PHE A 345 12.56 -24.59 16.19
N THR A 346 11.52 -24.86 15.41
CA THR A 346 11.00 -26.23 15.23
C THR A 346 11.72 -26.97 14.10
N PRO A 347 12.11 -28.25 14.28
CA PRO A 347 12.73 -29.04 13.22
C PRO A 347 11.84 -29.23 11.98
N TYR A 348 10.53 -29.37 12.22
CA TYR A 348 9.49 -29.44 11.19
C TYR A 348 8.24 -28.72 11.69
N PHE A 349 7.41 -28.24 10.76
CA PHE A 349 6.23 -27.46 11.13
C PHE A 349 5.11 -28.34 11.71
N ALA A 350 4.82 -28.14 13.00
CA ALA A 350 3.73 -28.78 13.72
C ALA A 350 3.09 -27.81 14.73
N PRO A 351 1.81 -27.99 15.13
CA PRO A 351 1.17 -27.11 16.10
C PRO A 351 1.95 -27.08 17.42
N PRO A 352 1.95 -25.94 18.13
CA PRO A 352 2.53 -25.87 19.46
C PRO A 352 1.93 -26.94 20.38
N SER A 353 2.77 -27.83 20.89
CA SER A 353 2.43 -28.88 21.84
C SER A 353 3.59 -29.06 22.83
N PHE A 354 3.34 -29.64 24.00
CA PHE A 354 4.39 -29.93 24.97
C PHE A 354 5.51 -30.80 24.39
N GLU A 355 5.16 -31.74 23.51
CA GLU A 355 6.13 -32.57 22.78
C GLU A 355 7.00 -31.74 21.84
N MET A 356 6.40 -30.83 21.07
CA MET A 356 7.15 -29.97 20.14
C MET A 356 8.02 -28.94 20.85
N LEU A 357 7.58 -28.45 22.01
CA LEU A 357 8.38 -27.56 22.86
C LEU A 357 9.67 -28.25 23.35
N GLY A 358 9.61 -29.57 23.60
CA GLY A 358 10.80 -30.37 23.93
C GLY A 358 11.75 -30.62 22.75
N LYS A 359 11.29 -30.41 21.51
CA LYS A 359 12.06 -30.60 20.26
C LYS A 359 12.62 -29.29 19.68
N LEU A 360 12.45 -28.16 20.37
CA LEU A 360 13.00 -26.88 19.90
C LEU A 360 14.52 -26.97 19.78
N SER A 361 15.04 -26.49 18.66
CA SER A 361 16.47 -26.55 18.33
C SER A 361 16.91 -25.28 17.61
N THR A 362 18.20 -24.98 17.69
CA THR A 362 18.85 -23.89 16.94
C THR A 362 19.47 -24.38 15.63
N THR A 363 19.21 -25.62 15.21
CA THR A 363 19.77 -26.24 13.98
C THR A 363 19.57 -25.38 12.73
N HIS A 364 18.41 -24.73 12.55
CA HIS A 364 18.17 -23.85 11.41
C HIS A 364 19.14 -22.67 11.36
N PHE A 365 19.53 -22.11 12.51
CA PHE A 365 20.51 -21.03 12.60
C PHE A 365 21.93 -21.52 12.37
N GLN A 366 22.24 -22.77 12.72
CA GLN A 366 23.57 -23.37 12.50
C GLN A 366 23.78 -23.71 11.01
N ASN A 367 22.74 -24.22 10.35
CA ASN A 367 22.77 -24.63 8.94
C ASN A 367 22.46 -23.48 7.97
N MET A 368 22.19 -22.28 8.48
CA MET A 368 21.87 -21.12 7.65
C MET A 368 23.10 -20.68 6.84
N ASP A 369 22.90 -20.33 5.58
CA ASP A 369 23.93 -19.64 4.79
C ASP A 369 24.12 -18.21 5.33
N TRP A 370 24.99 -18.09 6.33
CA TRP A 370 25.34 -16.81 6.94
C TRP A 370 25.99 -15.85 5.94
N GLY A 371 26.61 -16.35 4.86
CA GLY A 371 27.13 -15.52 3.78
C GLY A 371 26.01 -14.80 3.03
N LEU A 372 24.94 -15.53 2.69
CA LEU A 372 23.74 -14.97 2.08
C LEU A 372 23.03 -14.00 3.04
N VAL A 373 22.89 -14.36 4.31
CA VAL A 373 22.24 -13.51 5.32
C VAL A 373 23.01 -12.22 5.56
N LEU A 374 24.33 -12.29 5.76
CA LEU A 374 25.16 -11.10 5.94
C LEU A 374 25.15 -10.21 4.71
N ARG A 375 25.12 -10.79 3.50
CA ARG A 375 24.95 -10.02 2.25
C ARG A 375 23.59 -9.33 2.20
N GLY A 376 22.52 -10.02 2.58
CA GLY A 376 21.17 -9.47 2.69
C GLY A 376 21.11 -8.32 3.71
N LEU A 377 21.72 -8.49 4.88
CA LEU A 377 21.82 -7.47 5.92
C LEU A 377 22.63 -6.26 5.44
N LYS A 378 23.77 -6.47 4.77
CA LYS A 378 24.58 -5.38 4.19
C LYS A 378 23.81 -4.60 3.14
N ASN A 379 23.13 -5.28 2.21
CA ASN A 379 22.30 -4.64 1.20
C ASN A 379 21.14 -3.87 1.84
N THR A 380 20.50 -4.44 2.86
CA THR A 380 19.40 -3.79 3.58
C THR A 380 19.89 -2.56 4.34
N ALA A 381 21.04 -2.65 5.03
CA ALA A 381 21.66 -1.51 5.73
C ALA A 381 22.01 -0.39 4.75
N PHE A 382 22.58 -0.72 3.59
CA PHE A 382 22.83 0.24 2.51
C PHE A 382 21.53 0.94 2.08
N LEU A 383 20.46 0.19 1.81
CA LEU A 383 19.18 0.75 1.39
C LEU A 383 18.56 1.65 2.47
N VAL A 384 18.56 1.22 3.73
CA VAL A 384 17.99 1.99 4.86
C VAL A 384 18.77 3.28 5.14
N LEU A 385 20.07 3.31 4.87
CA LEU A 385 20.88 4.52 5.01
C LEU A 385 20.73 5.46 3.81
N VAL A 386 20.82 4.93 2.58
CA VAL A 386 20.91 5.75 1.37
C VAL A 386 19.54 6.22 0.89
N VAL A 387 18.55 5.32 0.80
CA VAL A 387 17.26 5.63 0.18
C VAL A 387 16.54 6.77 0.92
N PRO A 388 16.36 6.74 2.26
CA PRO A 388 15.64 7.82 2.95
C PRO A 388 16.32 9.18 2.79
N LEU A 389 17.65 9.24 2.83
CA LEU A 389 18.40 10.49 2.64
C LEU A 389 18.15 11.08 1.25
N VAL A 390 18.23 10.25 0.21
CA VAL A 390 18.00 10.66 -1.17
C VAL A 390 16.53 11.06 -1.40
N VAL A 391 15.60 10.29 -0.84
CA VAL A 391 14.15 10.59 -0.88
C VAL A 391 13.83 11.90 -0.17
N LEU A 392 14.40 12.16 1.01
CA LEU A 392 14.20 13.40 1.74
C LEU A 392 14.77 14.59 0.97
N PHE A 393 15.96 14.44 0.39
CA PHE A 393 16.59 15.49 -0.41
C PHE A 393 15.74 15.86 -1.63
N PHE A 394 15.40 14.89 -2.48
CA PHE A 394 14.56 15.16 -3.66
C PHE A 394 13.13 15.56 -3.28
N GLY A 395 12.58 14.92 -2.24
CA GLY A 395 11.26 15.24 -1.70
C GLY A 395 11.19 16.69 -1.23
N PHE A 396 12.21 17.17 -0.53
CA PHE A 396 12.32 18.57 -0.11
C PHE A 396 12.39 19.52 -1.32
N CYS A 397 13.22 19.22 -2.32
CA CYS A 397 13.33 20.07 -3.52
C CYS A 397 11.99 20.17 -4.28
N ILE A 398 11.30 19.04 -4.44
CA ILE A 398 9.98 18.99 -5.08
C ILE A 398 8.96 19.74 -4.22
N SER A 399 8.86 19.45 -2.93
CA SER A 399 7.91 20.08 -2.01
C SER A 399 8.13 21.58 -1.88
N TRP A 400 9.38 22.03 -1.86
CA TRP A 400 9.71 23.45 -1.86
C TRP A 400 9.17 24.14 -3.11
N LEU A 401 9.40 23.57 -4.29
CA LEU A 401 8.86 24.12 -5.53
C LEU A 401 7.33 24.02 -5.59
N VAL A 402 6.75 22.91 -5.14
CA VAL A 402 5.29 22.75 -5.13
C VAL A 402 4.65 23.76 -4.18
N VAL A 403 5.18 24.00 -2.99
CA VAL A 403 4.56 24.91 -2.02
C VAL A 403 4.87 26.39 -2.30
N ARG A 404 6.12 26.71 -2.69
CA ARG A 404 6.64 28.08 -2.73
C ARG A 404 6.77 28.67 -4.15
N SER A 405 6.94 27.84 -5.17
CA SER A 405 7.11 28.32 -6.55
C SER A 405 5.81 28.86 -7.13
N ARG A 406 5.90 29.95 -7.90
CA ARG A 406 4.82 30.45 -8.77
C ARG A 406 4.88 29.89 -10.19
N SER A 407 5.86 29.04 -10.50
CA SER A 407 6.00 28.41 -11.81
C SER A 407 4.87 27.42 -12.06
N ARG A 408 4.37 27.33 -13.30
CA ARG A 408 3.42 26.28 -13.71
C ARG A 408 4.05 24.88 -13.69
N SER A 409 5.38 24.74 -13.67
CA SER A 409 6.07 23.45 -13.48
C SER A 409 5.71 22.77 -12.16
N ARG A 410 5.21 23.52 -11.17
CA ARG A 410 4.62 22.99 -9.93
C ARG A 410 3.57 21.91 -10.21
N TYR A 411 2.69 22.11 -11.20
CA TYR A 411 1.61 21.15 -11.47
C TYR A 411 2.15 19.82 -12.01
N LEU A 412 3.17 19.89 -12.87
CA LEU A 412 3.85 18.69 -13.37
C LEU A 412 4.61 17.98 -12.24
N LEU A 413 5.28 18.73 -11.37
CA LEU A 413 5.99 18.20 -10.22
C LEU A 413 5.02 17.56 -9.20
N GLU A 414 3.88 18.17 -8.96
CA GLU A 414 2.83 17.67 -8.06
C GLU A 414 2.18 16.39 -8.61
N PHE A 415 1.83 16.37 -9.90
CA PHE A 415 1.30 15.18 -10.57
C PHE A 415 2.31 14.03 -10.57
N GLY A 416 3.53 14.30 -11.04
CA GLY A 416 4.55 13.28 -11.14
C GLY A 416 5.00 12.77 -9.78
N ALA A 417 5.07 13.61 -8.74
CA ALA A 417 5.40 13.16 -7.39
C ALA A 417 4.31 12.25 -6.82
N PHE A 418 3.06 12.37 -7.29
CA PHE A 418 1.97 11.50 -6.86
C PHE A 418 1.91 10.19 -7.66
N LEU A 419 2.40 10.18 -8.91
CA LEU A 419 2.33 9.02 -9.81
C LEU A 419 2.89 7.72 -9.22
N PRO A 420 4.04 7.69 -8.51
CA PRO A 420 4.58 6.46 -7.90
C PRO A 420 3.63 5.80 -6.89
N HIS A 421 2.76 6.58 -6.24
CA HIS A 421 1.78 6.02 -5.31
C HIS A 421 0.71 5.19 -6.03
N ALA A 422 0.39 5.62 -7.25
CA ALA A 422 -0.58 4.97 -8.11
C ALA A 422 -0.01 3.69 -8.73
N LEU A 423 1.28 3.72 -9.09
CA LEU A 423 1.94 2.64 -9.81
C LEU A 423 2.27 1.47 -8.88
N PRO A 424 1.84 0.24 -9.23
CA PRO A 424 2.32 -0.95 -8.56
C PRO A 424 3.84 -1.03 -8.51
N GLU A 425 4.40 -1.36 -7.34
CA GLU A 425 5.85 -1.50 -7.14
C GLU A 425 6.43 -2.57 -8.09
N ILE A 426 5.66 -3.61 -8.42
CA ILE A 426 6.04 -4.63 -9.39
C ILE A 426 6.24 -4.06 -10.80
N ILE A 427 5.49 -3.02 -11.20
CA ILE A 427 5.68 -2.36 -12.51
C ILE A 427 6.95 -1.54 -12.50
N MET A 428 7.21 -0.80 -11.42
CA MET A 428 8.46 -0.04 -11.29
C MET A 428 9.66 -0.99 -11.28
N ALA A 429 9.54 -2.15 -10.62
CA ALA A 429 10.58 -3.17 -10.60
C ALA A 429 10.82 -3.80 -11.97
N ILE A 430 9.77 -4.24 -12.68
CA ILE A 430 9.88 -4.80 -14.03
C ILE A 430 10.41 -3.75 -15.00
N GLY A 431 9.87 -2.52 -14.96
CA GLY A 431 10.34 -1.40 -15.79
C GLY A 431 11.80 -1.08 -15.57
N ALA A 432 12.27 -1.09 -14.32
CA ALA A 432 13.67 -0.83 -13.99
C ALA A 432 14.58 -1.99 -14.41
N LEU A 433 14.12 -3.23 -14.25
CA LEU A 433 14.82 -4.42 -14.73
C LEU A 433 14.99 -4.35 -16.25
N MET A 434 13.92 -4.04 -16.98
CA MET A 434 13.93 -3.92 -18.43
C MET A 434 14.80 -2.76 -18.92
N LEU A 435 14.66 -1.57 -18.31
CA LEU A 435 15.51 -0.42 -18.61
C LEU A 435 16.98 -0.79 -18.42
N SER A 436 17.30 -1.36 -17.26
CA SER A 436 18.67 -1.73 -16.90
C SER A 436 19.27 -2.82 -17.79
N LEU A 437 18.46 -3.76 -18.28
CA LEU A 437 18.95 -4.88 -19.07
C LEU A 437 19.10 -4.51 -20.55
N PHE A 438 18.11 -3.81 -21.11
CA PHE A 438 17.99 -3.63 -22.57
C PHE A 438 18.29 -2.23 -23.08
N VAL A 439 18.20 -1.19 -22.24
CA VAL A 439 18.34 0.20 -22.69
C VAL A 439 19.68 0.80 -22.25
N ILE A 440 19.99 0.68 -20.97
CA ILE A 440 21.18 1.32 -20.39
C ILE A 440 22.28 0.32 -20.02
N GLY A 441 22.05 -0.99 -20.15
CA GLY A 441 22.96 -2.03 -19.66
C GLY A 441 24.39 -1.92 -20.21
N ASN A 442 24.55 -1.48 -21.46
CA ASN A 442 25.85 -1.31 -22.10
C ASN A 442 26.67 -0.12 -21.54
N PHE A 443 26.01 0.90 -21.00
CA PHE A 443 26.66 2.13 -20.52
C PHE A 443 26.64 2.26 -19.00
N LEU A 444 25.62 1.68 -18.35
CA LEU A 444 25.40 1.72 -16.92
C LEU A 444 24.88 0.35 -16.44
N PRO A 445 25.77 -0.60 -16.11
CA PRO A 445 25.40 -1.98 -15.77
C PRO A 445 24.81 -2.06 -14.35
N LEU A 446 23.55 -1.64 -14.21
CA LEU A 446 22.81 -1.69 -12.94
C LEU A 446 22.13 -3.05 -12.71
N TYR A 447 22.10 -3.93 -13.70
CA TYR A 447 21.39 -5.20 -13.62
C TYR A 447 22.04 -6.09 -12.56
N GLY A 448 21.22 -6.68 -11.69
CA GLY A 448 21.71 -7.49 -10.55
C GLY A 448 22.34 -6.67 -9.40
N SER A 449 22.32 -5.33 -9.45
CA SER A 449 22.91 -4.47 -8.42
C SER A 449 21.89 -4.01 -7.36
N VAL A 450 22.36 -3.82 -6.12
CA VAL A 450 21.57 -3.16 -5.05
C VAL A 450 21.27 -1.70 -5.38
N THR A 451 22.08 -1.07 -6.24
CA THR A 451 21.88 0.31 -6.69
C THR A 451 20.61 0.46 -7.51
N LEU A 452 20.28 -0.51 -8.38
CA LEU A 452 19.02 -0.51 -9.12
C LEU A 452 17.83 -0.53 -8.17
N ILE A 453 17.90 -1.39 -7.15
CA ILE A 453 16.89 -1.49 -6.10
C ILE A 453 16.76 -0.14 -5.36
N ALA A 454 17.88 0.51 -5.02
CA ALA A 454 17.88 1.82 -4.37
C ALA A 454 17.19 2.90 -5.23
N VAL A 455 17.48 2.96 -6.54
CA VAL A 455 16.84 3.91 -7.47
C VAL A 455 15.33 3.69 -7.53
N VAL A 456 14.88 2.44 -7.64
CA VAL A 456 13.46 2.10 -7.65
C VAL A 456 12.78 2.50 -6.34
N TYR A 457 13.39 2.21 -5.19
CA TYR A 457 12.84 2.64 -3.91
C TYR A 457 12.79 4.16 -3.74
N VAL A 458 13.79 4.90 -4.22
CA VAL A 458 13.79 6.36 -4.18
C VAL A 458 12.57 6.91 -4.92
N VAL A 459 12.33 6.39 -6.12
CA VAL A 459 11.20 6.78 -6.94
C VAL A 459 9.87 6.38 -6.29
N ALA A 460 9.74 5.13 -5.83
CA ALA A 460 8.53 4.60 -5.21
C ALA A 460 8.13 5.36 -3.94
N ARG A 461 9.11 5.82 -3.15
CA ARG A 461 8.88 6.49 -1.86
C ARG A 461 8.81 8.02 -1.94
N LEU A 462 9.05 8.60 -3.11
CA LEU A 462 9.02 10.05 -3.32
C LEU A 462 7.65 10.67 -3.04
N ALA A 463 6.57 9.96 -3.41
CA ALA A 463 5.20 10.40 -3.16
C ALA A 463 4.88 10.54 -1.66
N PHE A 464 5.42 9.63 -0.85
CA PHE A 464 5.24 9.64 0.59
C PHE A 464 5.97 10.84 1.22
N ALA A 465 7.25 11.03 0.87
CA ALA A 465 8.05 12.12 1.41
C ALA A 465 7.53 13.51 1.02
N THR A 466 7.14 13.71 -0.24
CA THR A 466 6.61 15.00 -0.69
C THR A 466 5.32 15.37 0.03
N ARG A 467 4.44 14.39 0.31
CA ARG A 467 3.21 14.63 1.10
C ARG A 467 3.51 14.99 2.55
N ALA A 468 4.42 14.27 3.20
CA ALA A 468 4.82 14.56 4.57
C ALA A 468 5.43 15.97 4.68
N ILE A 469 6.34 16.33 3.77
CA ILE A 469 7.05 17.63 3.77
C ILE A 469 6.11 18.78 3.40
N ASN A 470 5.19 18.59 2.44
CA ASN A 470 4.23 19.64 2.05
C ASN A 470 3.40 20.13 3.25
N GLY A 471 2.93 19.20 4.10
CA GLY A 471 2.18 19.55 5.30
C GLY A 471 2.96 20.45 6.26
N SER A 472 4.23 20.12 6.51
CA SER A 472 5.11 20.92 7.38
C SER A 472 5.49 22.27 6.74
N LEU A 473 5.83 22.31 5.45
CA LEU A 473 6.23 23.54 4.76
C LEU A 473 5.11 24.59 4.67
N LEU A 474 3.86 24.13 4.64
CA LEU A 474 2.68 25.01 4.65
C LEU A 474 2.48 25.71 6.01
N GLN A 475 3.01 25.16 7.10
CA GLN A 475 2.91 25.75 8.44
C GLN A 475 3.94 26.85 8.68
N ILE A 476 5.03 26.86 7.91
CA ILE A 476 6.09 27.88 8.00
C ILE A 476 5.63 29.14 7.23
N HIS A 477 5.81 30.33 7.81
CA HIS A 477 5.43 31.58 7.15
C HIS A 477 6.19 31.82 5.83
N ARG A 478 5.69 32.73 4.99
CA ARG A 478 6.30 33.05 3.67
C ARG A 478 7.50 33.96 3.74
N GLU A 479 7.55 34.74 4.80
CA GLU A 479 8.69 35.52 5.29
C GLU A 479 9.52 34.62 6.18
#